data_AF-A0A8T1TBD9-F1
#
_entry.id   AF-A0A8T1TBD9-F1
#
_cell.length_a   1.000
_cell.length_b   1.000
_cell.length_c   1.000
_cell.angle_alpha   90.00
_cell.angle_beta   90.00
_cell.angle_gamma   90.00
#
_symmetry.space_group_name_H-M   'P 1'
#
loop_
_entity.id
_entity.type
_entity.pdbx_description
1 polymer ?
#
loop_
_entity_poly.entity_id
_entity_poly.type
_entity_poly.pdbx_seq_one_letter_code
_entity_poly.pdbx_strand_id
1 'polypeptide(L)'
;MILRVSQPLTKKWNPLFRETLTNEELEELTKSSTEDEDDDSEQEEPATWTLHKFSEVFHAAKHLNDLISDYDPSMERSLKITRSITGDLRPYQELFEELKREQRQLPITMFFKKKQPAATSRAEPEPSTSLSCSLSPEPGPSCPRSTSS
;
A
#
# COMPACT_ATOMS: atom_id res chain seq x y z
N MET A 1 -43.00 -26.21 28.55
CA MET A 1 -42.76 -25.38 27.36
C MET A 1 -43.11 -23.95 27.70
N ILE A 2 -42.13 -23.04 27.75
CA ILE A 2 -42.38 -21.59 27.91
C ILE A 2 -41.78 -20.93 26.68
N LEU A 3 -42.62 -20.48 25.74
CA LEU A 3 -42.19 -19.61 24.65
C LEU A 3 -41.90 -18.22 25.24
N ARG A 4 -40.64 -17.81 25.27
CA ARG A 4 -40.30 -16.39 25.36
C ARG A 4 -40.23 -15.84 23.94
N VAL A 5 -41.23 -15.04 23.59
CA VAL A 5 -41.20 -14.17 22.41
C VAL A 5 -40.19 -13.06 22.70
N SER A 6 -39.03 -13.13 22.05
CA SER A 6 -38.01 -12.09 22.13
C SER A 6 -38.48 -10.89 21.31
N GLN A 7 -38.70 -9.74 21.96
CA GLN A 7 -39.08 -8.50 21.28
C GLN A 7 -37.89 -7.92 20.51
N PRO A 8 -38.10 -7.30 19.33
CA PRO A 8 -37.02 -6.60 18.63
C PRO A 8 -36.72 -5.25 19.31
N LEU A 9 -35.52 -5.11 19.86
CA LEU A 9 -35.00 -3.82 20.32
C LEU A 9 -34.70 -2.96 19.07
N THR A 10 -35.64 -2.10 18.69
CA THR A 10 -35.39 -1.05 17.69
C THR A 10 -34.58 0.06 18.36
N LYS A 11 -33.25 -0.10 18.37
CA LYS A 11 -32.35 1.01 18.62
C LYS A 11 -32.35 1.87 17.36
N LYS A 12 -33.21 2.89 17.32
CA LYS A 12 -33.09 4.02 16.40
C LYS A 12 -31.66 4.55 16.53
N TRP A 13 -30.92 4.53 15.42
CA TRP A 13 -29.73 5.37 15.29
C TRP A 13 -30.17 6.81 15.49
N ASN A 14 -29.67 7.46 16.54
CA ASN A 14 -29.74 8.90 16.71
C ASN A 14 -28.48 9.48 16.08
N PRO A 15 -28.55 10.12 14.89
CA PRO A 15 -27.54 11.10 14.54
C PRO A 15 -27.81 12.30 15.44
N LEU A 16 -26.90 12.58 16.37
CA LEU A 16 -26.82 13.85 17.07
C LEU A 16 -26.47 14.94 16.05
N PHE A 17 -27.47 15.37 15.28
CA PHE A 17 -27.52 16.65 14.59
C PHE A 17 -29.00 17.01 14.43
N ARG A 18 -29.63 17.34 15.56
CA ARG A 18 -30.87 18.12 15.56
C ARG A 18 -30.82 19.13 16.69
N GLU A 19 -29.76 19.92 16.70
CA GLU A 19 -29.92 21.31 17.10
C GLU A 19 -30.80 21.94 16.03
N THR A 20 -32.03 22.26 16.39
CA THR A 20 -32.93 22.99 15.50
C THR A 20 -32.38 24.40 15.38
N LEU A 21 -31.55 24.64 14.36
CA LEU A 21 -31.18 25.98 13.93
C LEU A 21 -32.46 26.81 13.86
N THR A 22 -32.50 27.90 14.63
CA THR A 22 -33.60 28.85 14.57
C THR A 22 -33.55 29.59 13.23
N ASN A 23 -34.69 30.07 12.74
CA ASN A 23 -34.75 30.74 11.43
C ASN A 23 -33.84 31.98 11.37
N GLU A 24 -33.52 32.55 12.54
CA GLU A 24 -32.59 33.67 12.73
C GLU A 24 -31.12 33.24 12.55
N GLU A 25 -30.69 32.11 13.13
CA GLU A 25 -29.35 31.55 12.90
C GLU A 25 -29.13 31.15 11.42
N LEU A 26 -30.19 30.69 10.75
CA LEU A 26 -30.13 30.35 9.33
C LEU A 26 -29.93 31.60 8.45
N GLU A 27 -30.58 32.72 8.78
CA GLU A 27 -30.36 34.01 8.10
C GLU A 27 -28.96 34.57 8.38
N GLU A 28 -28.45 34.42 9.60
CA GLU A 28 -27.09 34.86 9.97
C GLU A 28 -25.99 34.10 9.20
N LEU A 29 -26.16 32.78 9.01
CA LEU A 29 -25.30 31.94 8.16
C LEU A 29 -25.26 32.39 6.69
N THR A 30 -26.39 32.84 6.14
CA THR A 30 -26.42 33.34 4.76
C THR A 30 -25.80 34.72 4.60
N LYS A 31 -25.76 35.52 5.67
CA LYS A 31 -25.25 36.89 5.68
C LYS A 31 -23.74 36.97 5.93
N SER A 32 -23.18 35.98 6.64
CA SER A 32 -21.74 35.83 6.89
C SER A 32 -20.90 35.47 5.66
N SER A 33 -21.52 35.13 4.53
CA SER A 33 -20.80 34.58 3.35
C SER A 33 -20.33 35.62 2.34
N THR A 34 -20.46 36.93 2.59
CA THR A 34 -20.19 37.97 1.58
C THR A 34 -19.17 39.04 1.95
N GLU A 35 -18.40 38.89 3.03
CA GLU A 35 -17.31 39.83 3.30
C GLU A 35 -16.19 39.18 4.13
N ASP A 36 -15.39 38.32 3.48
CA ASP A 36 -13.95 38.22 3.75
C ASP A 36 -13.29 37.56 2.52
N GLU A 37 -12.70 38.40 1.67
CA GLU A 37 -11.75 37.98 0.64
C GLU A 37 -10.42 37.64 1.32
N ASP A 38 -10.22 36.38 1.69
CA ASP A 38 -8.91 35.71 1.65
C ASP A 38 -9.13 34.19 1.69
N ASP A 39 -9.67 33.65 0.60
CA ASP A 39 -9.63 32.21 0.33
C ASP A 39 -8.21 31.86 -0.09
N ASP A 40 -7.30 31.80 0.88
CA ASP A 40 -6.07 31.02 0.77
C ASP A 40 -6.52 29.56 0.71
N SER A 41 -6.93 29.16 -0.49
CA SER A 41 -7.35 27.81 -0.81
C SER A 41 -6.18 26.90 -0.52
N GLU A 42 -6.12 26.38 0.71
CA GLU A 42 -5.29 25.25 1.09
C GLU A 42 -5.71 24.12 0.15
N GLN A 43 -4.98 23.97 -0.97
CA GLN A 43 -5.16 22.83 -1.84
C GLN A 43 -4.85 21.60 -1.00
N GLU A 44 -5.90 20.89 -0.58
CA GLU A 44 -5.80 19.63 0.13
C GLU A 44 -4.99 18.68 -0.76
N GLU A 45 -3.73 18.49 -0.40
CA GLU A 45 -2.80 17.66 -1.16
C GLU A 45 -3.43 16.27 -1.32
N PRO A 46 -3.43 15.67 -2.53
CA PRO A 46 -4.11 14.41 -2.77
C PRO A 46 -3.67 13.37 -1.75
N ALA A 47 -4.64 12.73 -1.11
CA ALA A 47 -4.39 11.77 -0.03
C ALA A 47 -3.41 10.68 -0.49
N THR A 48 -2.14 10.85 -0.11
CA THR A 48 -1.07 9.95 -0.55
C THR A 48 -1.05 8.72 0.34
N TRP A 49 -0.94 7.53 -0.25
CA TRP A 49 -0.82 6.27 0.48
C TRP A 49 0.55 6.18 1.16
N THR A 50 0.55 5.90 2.46
CA THR A 50 1.77 5.66 3.26
C THR A 50 1.70 4.30 3.93
N LEU A 51 2.84 3.74 4.36
CA LEU A 51 2.87 2.48 5.11
C LEU A 51 1.99 2.53 6.37
N HIS A 52 1.91 3.69 7.02
CA HIS A 52 1.05 3.90 8.18
C HIS A 52 -0.43 3.77 7.82
N LYS A 53 -0.88 4.46 6.76
CA LYS A 53 -2.28 4.38 6.29
C LYS A 53 -2.66 2.95 5.89
N PHE A 54 -1.76 2.19 5.27
CA PHE A 54 -1.99 0.76 5.01
C PHE A 54 -2.15 -0.06 6.30
N SER A 55 -1.30 0.20 7.30
CA SER A 55 -1.40 -0.48 8.60
C SER A 55 -2.77 -0.23 9.26
N GLU A 56 -3.26 1.00 9.21
CA GLU A 56 -4.60 1.36 9.73
C GLU A 56 -5.70 0.59 9.00
N VAL A 57 -5.68 0.57 7.66
CA VAL A 57 -6.67 -0.15 6.85
C VAL A 57 -6.65 -1.65 7.14
N PHE A 58 -5.46 -2.27 7.17
CA PHE A 58 -5.35 -3.71 7.45
C PHE A 58 -5.77 -4.05 8.87
N HIS A 59 -5.47 -3.19 9.85
CA HIS A 59 -5.94 -3.36 11.21
C HIS A 59 -7.46 -3.25 11.32
N ALA A 60 -8.06 -2.26 10.66
CA ALA A 60 -9.52 -2.09 10.61
C ALA A 60 -10.21 -3.30 9.97
N ALA A 61 -9.67 -3.80 8.85
CA ALA A 61 -10.18 -4.99 8.19
C ALA A 61 -10.10 -6.24 9.06
N LYS A 62 -8.99 -6.42 9.77
CA LYS A 62 -8.83 -7.53 10.72
C LYS A 62 -9.87 -7.44 11.84
N HIS A 63 -10.00 -6.27 12.47
CA HIS A 63 -10.99 -6.04 13.51
C HIS A 63 -12.42 -6.30 13.02
N LEU A 64 -12.75 -5.86 11.80
CA LEU A 64 -14.04 -6.17 11.19
C LEU A 64 -14.25 -7.69 11.01
N ASN A 65 -13.24 -8.41 10.53
CA ASN A 65 -13.31 -9.87 10.38
C ASN A 65 -13.51 -10.59 11.73
N ASP A 66 -12.85 -10.11 12.79
CA ASP A 66 -13.01 -10.64 14.15
C ASP A 66 -14.45 -10.43 14.63
N LEU A 67 -14.99 -9.21 14.50
CA LEU A 67 -16.38 -8.90 14.86
C LEU A 67 -17.41 -9.73 14.08
N ILE A 68 -17.19 -9.96 12.78
CA ILE A 68 -18.07 -10.81 11.96
C ILE A 68 -18.06 -12.25 12.48
N SER A 69 -16.89 -12.75 12.86
CA SER A 69 -16.73 -14.12 13.37
C SER A 69 -17.38 -14.29 14.76
N ASP A 70 -17.33 -13.25 15.60
CA ASP A 70 -17.90 -13.27 16.94
C ASP A 70 -19.44 -13.11 16.94
N TYR A 71 -19.99 -12.31 16.02
CA TYR A 71 -21.41 -11.95 16.02
C TYR A 71 -22.26 -12.79 15.08
N ASP A 72 -21.71 -13.36 14.01
CA ASP A 72 -22.49 -14.15 13.07
C ASP A 72 -22.61 -15.61 13.54
N PRO A 73 -23.81 -16.09 13.91
CA PRO A 73 -24.01 -17.48 14.33
C PRO A 73 -23.80 -18.50 13.19
N SER A 74 -23.73 -18.06 11.92
CA SER A 74 -23.46 -18.91 10.77
C SER A 74 -21.98 -18.88 10.41
N MET A 75 -21.28 -19.99 10.65
CA MET A 75 -19.88 -20.16 10.27
C MET A 75 -19.65 -20.07 8.76
N GLU A 76 -20.57 -20.63 7.96
CA GLU A 76 -20.45 -20.58 6.49
C GLU A 76 -20.54 -19.14 5.97
N ARG A 77 -21.51 -18.37 6.48
CA ARG A 77 -21.71 -16.99 6.07
C ARG A 77 -20.58 -16.07 6.55
N SER A 78 -20.19 -16.15 7.83
CA SER A 78 -19.05 -15.38 8.34
C SER A 78 -17.78 -15.66 7.53
N LEU A 79 -17.47 -16.93 7.27
CA LEU A 79 -16.31 -17.33 6.48
C LEU A 79 -16.38 -16.84 5.03
N LYS A 80 -17.56 -16.85 4.42
CA LYS A 80 -17.76 -16.31 3.06
C LYS A 80 -17.43 -14.82 3.02
N ILE A 81 -17.95 -14.04 3.97
CA ILE A 81 -17.73 -12.59 4.02
C ILE A 81 -16.28 -12.24 4.33
N THR A 82 -15.67 -12.85 5.35
CA THR A 82 -14.26 -12.56 5.72
C THR A 82 -13.28 -12.90 4.59
N ARG A 83 -13.55 -13.98 3.84
CA ARG A 83 -12.80 -14.32 2.63
C ARG A 83 -12.97 -13.28 1.53
N SER A 84 -14.19 -12.80 1.28
CA SER A 84 -14.44 -11.73 0.32
C SER A 84 -13.70 -10.45 0.70
N ILE A 85 -13.80 -9.99 1.95
CA ILE A 85 -13.07 -8.80 2.44
C ILE A 85 -11.56 -8.96 2.21
N THR A 86 -11.00 -10.12 2.58
CA THR A 86 -9.56 -10.38 2.39
C THR A 86 -9.18 -10.42 0.90
N GLY A 87 -10.05 -10.97 0.06
CA GLY A 87 -9.88 -10.99 -1.39
C GLY A 87 -9.91 -9.60 -2.01
N ASP A 88 -10.87 -8.78 -1.60
CA ASP A 88 -11.08 -7.42 -2.11
C ASP A 88 -9.95 -6.47 -1.68
N LEU A 89 -9.25 -6.78 -0.57
CA LEU A 89 -8.07 -6.03 -0.11
C LEU A 89 -6.76 -6.43 -0.81
N ARG A 90 -6.75 -7.45 -1.68
CA ARG A 90 -5.54 -7.89 -2.39
C ARG A 90 -4.82 -6.75 -3.15
N PRO A 91 -5.49 -5.86 -3.89
CA PRO A 91 -4.80 -4.78 -4.60
C PRO A 91 -4.01 -3.85 -3.66
N TYR A 92 -4.50 -3.65 -2.43
CA TYR A 92 -3.78 -2.88 -1.42
C TYR A 92 -2.59 -3.63 -0.82
N GLN A 93 -2.63 -4.96 -0.74
CA GLN A 93 -1.48 -5.76 -0.35
C GLN A 93 -0.35 -5.64 -1.37
N GLU A 94 -0.69 -5.70 -2.66
CA GLU A 94 0.27 -5.53 -3.75
C GLU A 94 0.91 -4.13 -3.72
N LEU A 95 0.09 -3.09 -3.57
CA LEU A 95 0.56 -1.70 -3.45
C LEU A 95 1.42 -1.47 -2.21
N PHE A 96 1.08 -2.09 -1.07
CA PHE A 96 1.87 -2.01 0.15
C PHE A 96 3.26 -2.63 -0.01
N GLU A 97 3.38 -3.79 -0.67
CA GLU A 97 4.66 -4.42 -0.92
C GLU A 97 5.53 -3.66 -1.93
N GLU A 98 4.90 -3.04 -2.95
CA GLU A 98 5.56 -2.11 -3.86
C GLU A 98 6.20 -0.95 -3.09
N LEU A 99 5.42 -0.30 -2.22
CA LEU A 99 5.88 0.86 -1.44
C LEU A 99 7.00 0.48 -0.46
N LYS A 100 6.95 -0.74 0.12
CA LYS A 100 8.06 -1.28 0.92
C LYS A 100 9.32 -1.50 0.10
N ARG A 101 9.20 -1.94 -1.16
CA ARG A 101 10.34 -2.15 -2.04
C ARG A 101 10.99 -0.83 -2.40
N GLU A 102 10.21 0.18 -2.76
CA GLU A 102 10.68 1.53 -3.03
C GLU A 102 11.41 2.13 -1.83
N GLN A 103 10.84 2.03 -0.62
CA GLN A 103 11.49 2.53 0.59
C GLN A 103 12.84 1.84 0.88
N ARG A 104 12.99 0.57 0.49
CA ARG A 104 14.23 -0.20 0.66
C ARG A 104 15.27 0.08 -0.42
N GLN A 105 14.89 0.65 -1.56
CA GLN A 105 15.84 1.01 -2.59
C GLN A 105 16.68 2.21 -2.13
N LEU A 106 17.93 1.93 -1.80
CA LEU A 106 18.92 2.99 -1.60
C LEU A 106 19.26 3.62 -2.96
N PRO A 107 19.36 4.95 -3.05
CA PRO A 107 19.82 5.60 -4.26
C PRO A 107 21.17 5.03 -4.71
N ILE A 108 21.32 4.75 -6.02
CA ILE A 108 22.58 4.21 -6.59
C ILE A 108 23.78 5.12 -6.30
N THR A 109 23.53 6.41 -6.06
CA THR A 109 24.52 7.41 -5.66
C THR A 109 25.24 7.06 -4.36
N MET A 110 24.67 6.21 -3.51
CA MET A 110 25.34 5.65 -2.33
C MET A 110 26.58 4.80 -2.70
N PHE A 111 26.59 4.19 -3.89
CA PHE A 111 27.71 3.36 -4.37
C PHE A 111 28.76 4.16 -5.17
N PHE A 112 28.40 5.32 -5.72
CA PHE A 112 29.33 6.15 -6.47
C PHE A 112 30.16 7.02 -5.52
N LYS A 113 31.32 6.52 -5.09
CA LYS A 113 32.34 7.35 -4.43
C LYS A 113 32.89 8.35 -5.45
N LYS A 114 32.54 9.63 -5.28
CA LYS A 114 33.09 10.74 -6.06
C LYS A 114 34.61 10.77 -5.88
N LYS A 115 35.38 10.34 -6.87
CA LYS A 115 36.83 10.59 -6.89
C LYS A 115 37.02 12.09 -6.99
N GLN A 116 37.63 12.70 -5.97
CA GLN A 116 38.15 14.05 -6.12
C GLN A 116 39.13 14.05 -7.30
N PRO A 117 39.05 15.02 -8.23
CA PRO A 117 40.09 15.18 -9.22
C PRO A 117 41.36 15.62 -8.48
N ALA A 118 42.31 14.69 -8.33
CA ALA A 118 43.67 15.03 -8.00
C ALA A 118 44.20 15.90 -9.15
N ALA A 119 44.68 17.09 -8.80
CA ALA A 119 45.25 18.04 -9.75
C ALA A 119 46.29 17.35 -10.65
N THR A 120 46.09 17.53 -11.95
CA THR A 120 47.02 17.44 -13.08
C THR A 120 48.45 16.96 -12.75
N SER A 121 48.75 15.71 -13.12
CA SER A 121 50.01 15.41 -13.82
C SER A 121 49.75 14.33 -14.88
N ARG A 122 49.79 14.78 -16.13
CA ARG A 122 49.69 14.02 -17.38
C ARG A 122 50.69 12.86 -17.39
N ALA A 123 50.17 11.63 -17.39
CA ALA A 123 50.83 10.46 -17.96
C ALA A 123 49.75 9.59 -18.63
N GLU A 124 49.98 9.34 -19.91
CA GLU A 124 49.12 8.68 -20.89
C GLU A 124 48.96 7.17 -20.56
N PRO A 125 47.76 6.57 -20.65
CA PRO A 125 47.61 5.13 -20.49
C PRO A 125 47.80 4.44 -21.84
N GLU A 126 48.92 3.74 -21.99
CA GLU A 126 49.14 2.77 -23.06
C GLU A 126 48.16 1.58 -22.94
N PRO A 127 47.47 1.17 -24.02
CA PRO A 127 46.70 -0.06 -24.03
C PRO A 127 47.64 -1.27 -24.22
N SER A 128 47.80 -2.09 -23.17
CA SER A 128 48.42 -3.41 -23.31
C SER A 128 47.46 -4.39 -24.01
N THR A 129 47.60 -4.54 -25.33
CA THR A 129 47.09 -5.71 -26.06
C THR A 129 48.12 -6.84 -26.00
N SER A 130 47.89 -7.85 -25.17
CA SER A 130 48.62 -9.13 -25.28
C SER A 130 48.03 -9.95 -26.43
N LEU A 131 48.83 -10.15 -27.48
CA LEU A 131 48.53 -10.94 -28.67
C LEU A 131 48.60 -12.46 -28.42
N SER A 132 47.60 -13.13 -28.99
CA SER A 132 47.50 -14.52 -29.50
C SER A 132 48.09 -15.70 -28.71
N CYS A 133 47.21 -16.64 -28.37
CA CYS A 133 47.45 -18.06 -28.60
C CYS A 133 46.24 -18.64 -29.34
N SER A 134 46.46 -19.00 -30.60
CA SER A 134 45.50 -19.65 -31.49
C SER A 134 45.97 -21.06 -31.82
N LEU A 135 44.99 -21.92 -32.17
CA LEU A 135 45.08 -23.27 -32.79
C LEU A 135 45.18 -24.43 -31.77
N SER A 136 44.33 -25.46 -31.72
CA SER A 136 43.21 -25.94 -32.55
C SER A 136 42.44 -27.07 -31.81
N PRO A 137 41.27 -27.52 -32.29
CA PRO A 137 40.41 -28.54 -31.66
C PRO A 137 40.61 -29.95 -32.27
N GLU A 138 40.29 -31.02 -31.51
CA GLU A 138 40.11 -32.41 -32.01
C GLU A 138 39.48 -33.31 -30.88
N PRO A 139 38.91 -34.51 -31.16
CA PRO A 139 37.47 -34.75 -31.02
C PRO A 139 37.07 -35.95 -30.12
N GLY A 140 35.82 -35.92 -29.62
CA GLY A 140 35.01 -37.08 -29.19
C GLY A 140 35.47 -37.86 -27.93
N PRO A 141 34.65 -38.75 -27.32
CA PRO A 141 33.45 -39.39 -27.86
C PRO A 141 32.16 -39.32 -26.98
N SER A 142 31.03 -39.54 -27.68
CA SER A 142 29.77 -40.20 -27.32
C SER A 142 29.22 -40.27 -25.88
N CYS A 143 27.92 -39.91 -25.79
CA CYS A 143 26.98 -40.14 -24.69
C CYS A 143 26.86 -41.64 -24.27
N PRO A 144 26.20 -41.91 -23.12
CA PRO A 144 24.78 -42.20 -23.26
C PRO A 144 23.86 -41.57 -22.19
N ARG A 145 22.66 -41.30 -22.70
CA ARG A 145 21.37 -41.07 -22.05
C ARG A 145 21.09 -42.06 -20.92
N SER A 146 20.68 -41.55 -19.75
CA SER A 146 20.05 -42.35 -18.70
C SER A 146 18.53 -42.18 -18.73
N THR A 147 17.82 -43.30 -18.90
CA THR A 147 16.39 -43.48 -18.65
C THR A 147 16.24 -44.56 -17.59
N SER A 148 15.50 -44.30 -16.52
CA SER A 148 14.80 -45.24 -15.59
C SER A 148 14.63 -44.55 -14.23
N SER A 149 13.54 -44.68 -13.48
CA SER A 149 12.32 -45.49 -13.58
C SER A 149 11.16 -44.72 -12.96
#